data_AF-A0A6I4SUI2-F1
#
_entry.id   AF-A0A6I4SUI2-F1
#
_cell.length_a   1.000
_cell.length_b   1.000
_cell.length_c   1.000
_cell.angle_alpha   90.00
_cell.angle_beta   90.00
_cell.angle_gamma   90.00
#
_symmetry.space_group_name_H-M   'P 1'
#
loop_
_entity.id
_entity.type
_entity.pdbx_description
1 polymer ?
#
loop_
_entity_poly.entity_id
_entity_poly.type
_entity_poly.pdbx_seq_one_letter_code
_entity_poly.pdbx_strand_id
1 'polypeptide(L)'
;MAEEAVSLIETFTLGALARARRHGNAAVQPGAEFFDQLSLILNSLEPSVQGHASPASDGSPLIFQSELWQVLHKMRESAELSYAREVDLVELDRRILFLLRTKGSLVPADLSSAVGVDKAQVSRSVKRLLELRIVEREQIRSPVVLTRKGEQLADRLLRLADLRNRELIFDVGDDELEQFFATIEVLLKRSAALYEQERARANARDSGEAIDLTQTQRRGDEAILVDRARIMSPLLTLSAYFSRSGALAFKRSTGLSNFEAWVLNEIGRASPIDWPTLTSALQRDHSQAGRTVKALMDRGLIARDGRPGRRHGKFYPTPEGQRLYNLIQETSVERSSFLMAPLGEEERNRFLATFDKLRRNAVAQLERERALEELDRD
;
A
#
# COMPACT_ATOMS: atom_id res chain seq x y z
N MET A 1 11.83 16.86 23.64
CA MET A 1 12.01 15.50 24.20
C MET A 1 11.61 15.45 25.68
N ALA A 2 12.41 15.95 26.65
CA ALA A 2 12.08 15.80 28.08
C ALA A 2 10.86 16.64 28.52
N GLU A 3 10.74 17.90 28.10
CA GLU A 3 9.58 18.75 28.42
C GLU A 3 8.28 18.27 27.75
N GLU A 4 8.38 17.74 26.52
CA GLU A 4 7.22 17.17 25.78
C GLU A 4 6.73 15.86 26.40
N ALA A 5 7.64 15.01 26.88
CA ALA A 5 7.30 13.79 27.61
C ALA A 5 6.59 14.10 28.92
N VAL A 6 7.07 15.11 29.66
CA VAL A 6 6.42 15.58 30.89
C VAL A 6 5.03 16.13 30.60
N SER A 7 4.87 16.94 29.55
CA SER A 7 3.56 17.48 29.15
C SER A 7 2.55 16.40 28.73
N LEU A 8 3.02 15.35 28.03
CA LEU A 8 2.20 14.21 27.64
C LEU A 8 1.71 13.40 28.86
N ILE A 9 2.60 13.14 29.81
CA ILE A 9 2.30 12.44 31.07
C ILE A 9 1.34 13.26 31.93
N GLU A 10 1.55 14.57 32.04
CA GLU A 10 0.67 15.49 32.76
C GLU A 10 -0.74 15.50 32.15
N THR A 11 -0.85 15.59 30.82
CA THR A 11 -2.12 15.59 30.10
C THR A 11 -2.87 14.27 30.29
N PHE A 12 -2.15 13.14 30.18
CA PHE A 12 -2.72 11.81 30.41
C PHE A 12 -3.22 11.63 31.85
N THR A 13 -2.43 12.06 32.83
CA THR A 13 -2.75 11.95 34.25
C THR A 13 -3.94 12.83 34.64
N LEU A 14 -3.99 14.08 34.14
CA LEU A 14 -5.12 14.99 34.35
C LEU A 14 -6.41 14.46 33.70
N GLY A 15 -6.31 13.87 32.50
CA GLY A 15 -7.44 13.25 31.80
C GLY A 15 -7.99 12.03 32.54
N ALA A 16 -7.10 11.17 33.07
CA ALA A 16 -7.50 10.02 33.88
C ALA A 16 -8.19 10.44 35.20
N LEU A 17 -7.67 11.47 35.86
CA LEU A 17 -8.24 12.02 37.09
C LEU A 17 -9.64 12.65 36.85
N ALA A 18 -9.82 13.32 35.72
CA ALA A 18 -11.12 13.87 35.31
C ALA A 18 -12.16 12.77 35.02
N ARG A 19 -11.76 11.65 34.42
CA ARG A 19 -12.62 10.48 34.18
C ARG A 19 -13.02 9.80 35.49
N ALA A 20 -12.07 9.55 36.40
CA ALA A 20 -12.34 8.92 37.70
C ALA A 20 -13.38 9.70 38.52
N ARG A 21 -13.29 11.05 38.51
CA ARG A 21 -14.27 11.93 39.17
C ARG A 21 -15.66 11.89 38.55
N ARG A 22 -15.78 11.72 37.22
CA ARG A 22 -17.08 11.60 36.53
C ARG A 22 -17.79 10.27 36.82
N HIS A 23 -17.04 9.22 37.10
CA HIS A 23 -17.58 7.89 37.42
C HIS A 23 -17.85 7.66 38.92
N GLY A 24 -17.78 8.71 39.75
CA GLY A 24 -18.14 8.63 41.18
C GLY A 24 -17.13 7.88 42.05
N ASN A 25 -15.97 7.50 41.52
CA ASN A 25 -14.90 6.85 42.28
C ASN A 25 -14.17 7.88 43.15
N ALA A 26 -14.51 7.93 44.44
CA ALA A 26 -13.88 8.80 45.43
C ALA A 26 -12.50 8.30 45.90
N ALA A 27 -12.08 7.10 45.50
CA ALA A 27 -10.74 6.60 45.77
C ALA A 27 -9.74 7.17 44.74
N VAL A 28 -8.91 8.10 45.20
CA VAL A 28 -7.89 8.84 44.40
C VAL A 28 -6.69 7.94 44.03
N GLN A 29 -6.88 6.63 43.94
CA GLN A 29 -5.82 5.71 43.56
C GLN A 29 -6.04 5.23 42.12
N PRO A 30 -5.05 5.41 41.23
CA PRO A 30 -5.15 4.87 39.88
C PRO A 30 -5.29 3.35 39.91
N GLY A 31 -6.19 2.81 39.08
CA GLY A 31 -6.37 1.36 38.93
C GLY A 31 -5.23 0.72 38.14
N ALA A 32 -5.16 -0.62 38.12
CA ALA A 32 -4.12 -1.37 37.40
C ALA A 32 -4.04 -0.98 35.90
N GLU A 33 -5.20 -0.77 35.25
CA GLU A 33 -5.28 -0.33 33.84
C GLU A 33 -4.60 1.02 33.59
N PHE A 34 -4.62 1.93 34.56
CA PHE A 34 -3.92 3.22 34.43
C PHE A 34 -2.41 3.00 34.42
N PHE A 35 -1.90 2.11 35.26
CA PHE A 35 -0.47 1.79 35.31
C PHE A 35 -0.02 1.01 34.08
N ASP A 36 -0.88 0.15 33.53
CA ASP A 36 -0.60 -0.56 32.27
C ASP A 36 -0.52 0.41 31.09
N GLN A 37 -1.45 1.36 30.99
CA GLN A 37 -1.46 2.39 29.96
C GLN A 37 -0.30 3.40 30.13
N LEU A 38 0.01 3.80 31.36
CA LEU A 38 1.15 4.67 31.65
C LEU A 38 2.46 3.95 31.30
N SER A 39 2.60 2.66 31.62
CA SER A 39 3.76 1.86 31.25
C SER A 39 3.91 1.76 29.74
N LEU A 40 2.81 1.64 28.99
CA LEU A 40 2.83 1.60 27.53
C LEU A 40 3.27 2.95 26.93
N ILE A 41 2.82 4.07 27.49
CA ILE A 41 3.26 5.42 27.10
C ILE A 41 4.75 5.62 27.43
N LEU A 42 5.20 5.23 28.63
CA LEU A 42 6.61 5.32 29.03
C LEU A 42 7.52 4.44 28.15
N ASN A 43 7.09 3.21 27.86
CA ASN A 43 7.80 2.30 26.94
C ASN A 43 7.86 2.83 25.50
N SER A 44 6.92 3.68 25.10
CA SER A 44 6.95 4.36 23.78
C SER A 44 7.86 5.59 23.75
N LEU A 45 8.19 6.15 24.91
CA LEU A 45 9.08 7.29 25.09
C LEU A 45 10.53 6.87 25.39
N GLU A 46 10.75 5.63 25.84
CA GLU A 46 12.08 5.04 25.89
C GLU A 46 12.62 4.87 24.46
N PRO A 47 13.82 5.40 24.13
CA PRO A 47 14.49 4.99 22.91
C PRO A 47 14.76 3.49 23.05
N SER A 48 14.09 2.70 22.22
CA SER A 48 14.04 1.24 22.30
C SER A 48 15.46 0.65 22.19
N VAL A 49 16.05 0.27 23.34
CA VAL A 49 17.34 -0.43 23.42
C VAL A 49 17.19 -1.95 23.15
N GLN A 50 16.00 -2.43 22.82
CA GLN A 50 15.76 -3.83 22.43
C GLN A 50 15.11 -3.96 21.06
N GLY A 51 15.93 -3.75 20.03
CA GLY A 51 16.05 -4.62 18.86
C GLY A 51 14.80 -5.29 18.27
N HIS A 52 13.82 -4.51 17.82
CA HIS A 52 13.25 -4.79 16.51
C HIS A 52 14.02 -3.94 15.53
N ALA A 53 15.00 -4.57 14.90
CA ALA A 53 15.89 -3.92 13.96
C ALA A 53 15.08 -3.05 12.99
N SER A 54 15.27 -1.73 13.10
CA SER A 54 15.20 -0.87 11.92
C SER A 54 15.98 -1.60 10.82
N PRO A 55 15.44 -1.79 9.60
CA PRO A 55 16.21 -2.35 8.50
C PRO A 55 17.22 -1.32 7.94
N ALA A 56 17.76 -0.46 8.80
CA ALA A 56 18.70 0.62 8.49
C ALA A 56 19.94 0.50 9.38
N SER A 57 20.51 -0.69 9.49
CA SER A 57 21.87 -0.90 10.00
C SER A 57 22.73 -1.83 9.14
N ASP A 58 22.29 -2.11 7.92
CA ASP A 58 23.17 -2.61 6.86
C ASP A 58 23.12 -1.55 5.76
N GLY A 59 24.23 -1.24 5.10
CA GLY A 59 24.33 -0.21 4.05
C GLY A 59 23.50 -0.47 2.78
N SER A 60 22.39 -1.21 2.91
CA SER A 60 21.43 -1.50 1.86
C SER A 60 20.62 -0.25 1.52
N PRO A 61 20.54 0.13 0.24
CA PRO A 61 19.80 1.31 -0.18
C PRO A 61 18.31 1.17 0.15
N LEU A 62 17.75 2.18 0.82
CA LEU A 62 16.33 2.26 1.13
C LEU A 62 15.50 2.20 -0.17
N ILE A 63 14.71 1.14 -0.33
CA ILE A 63 13.86 0.92 -1.51
C ILE A 63 12.51 1.59 -1.26
N PHE A 64 12.33 2.82 -1.75
CA PHE A 64 11.10 3.61 -1.54
C PHE A 64 9.80 2.82 -1.84
N GLN A 65 9.83 1.91 -2.80
CA GLN A 65 8.68 1.09 -3.18
C GLN A 65 8.20 0.16 -2.06
N SER A 66 9.10 -0.41 -1.25
CA SER A 66 8.71 -1.28 -0.13
C SER A 66 8.07 -0.48 0.99
N GLU A 67 8.61 0.70 1.28
CA GLU A 67 8.05 1.62 2.28
C GLU A 67 6.68 2.16 1.85
N LEU A 68 6.56 2.56 0.58
CA LEU A 68 5.29 2.97 -0.01
C LEU A 68 4.22 1.88 0.13
N TRP A 69 4.57 0.63 -0.13
CA TRP A 69 3.63 -0.48 0.02
C TRP A 69 3.15 -0.65 1.47
N GLN A 70 4.06 -0.58 2.45
CA GLN A 70 3.72 -0.71 3.87
C GLN A 70 2.79 0.42 4.35
N VAL A 71 3.09 1.67 3.96
CA VAL A 71 2.24 2.82 4.29
C VAL A 71 0.86 2.67 3.66
N LEU A 72 0.81 2.31 2.37
CA LEU A 72 -0.46 2.10 1.66
C LEU A 72 -1.26 0.95 2.24
N HIS A 73 -0.62 -0.12 2.74
CA HIS A 73 -1.32 -1.19 3.42
C HIS A 73 -2.08 -0.68 4.64
N LYS A 74 -1.41 0.09 5.51
CA LYS A 74 -2.04 0.69 6.71
C LYS A 74 -3.15 1.67 6.34
N MET A 75 -2.88 2.54 5.37
CA MET A 75 -3.86 3.50 4.85
C MET A 75 -5.11 2.78 4.31
N ARG A 76 -4.94 1.69 3.56
CA ARG A 76 -6.05 0.89 3.02
C ARG A 76 -6.82 0.17 4.12
N GLU A 77 -6.15 -0.52 5.03
CA GLU A 77 -6.80 -1.21 6.14
C GLU A 77 -7.65 -0.25 6.98
N SER A 78 -7.07 0.90 7.33
CA SER A 78 -7.79 1.96 8.03
C SER A 78 -9.00 2.46 7.21
N ALA A 79 -8.84 2.59 5.89
CA ALA A 79 -9.93 3.01 5.01
C ALA A 79 -11.05 1.96 4.95
N GLU A 80 -10.72 0.67 4.83
CA GLU A 80 -11.71 -0.40 4.83
C GLU A 80 -12.56 -0.36 6.10
N LEU A 81 -11.94 -0.26 7.28
CA LEU A 81 -12.66 -0.14 8.56
C LEU A 81 -13.61 1.06 8.58
N SER A 82 -13.15 2.20 8.06
CA SER A 82 -13.91 3.44 8.05
C SER A 82 -15.09 3.43 7.06
N TYR A 83 -14.84 2.97 5.83
CA TYR A 83 -15.85 2.96 4.78
C TYR A 83 -16.87 1.84 4.95
N ALA A 84 -16.48 0.69 5.52
CA ALA A 84 -17.40 -0.43 5.75
C ALA A 84 -18.58 -0.05 6.67
N ARG A 85 -18.39 0.92 7.57
CA ARG A 85 -19.46 1.48 8.41
C ARG A 85 -20.49 2.31 7.63
N GLU A 86 -20.11 2.85 6.47
CA GLU A 86 -20.99 3.65 5.61
C GLU A 86 -21.62 2.82 4.48
N VAL A 87 -20.79 2.06 3.75
CA VAL A 87 -21.23 1.23 2.64
C VAL A 87 -20.22 0.13 2.35
N ASP A 88 -20.72 -1.08 2.09
CA ASP A 88 -19.89 -2.19 1.62
C ASP A 88 -19.60 -2.03 0.12
N LEU A 89 -18.49 -1.34 -0.18
CA LEU A 89 -17.93 -1.23 -1.52
C LEU A 89 -16.43 -1.54 -1.46
N VAL A 90 -15.97 -2.37 -2.38
CA VAL A 90 -14.53 -2.62 -2.53
C VAL A 90 -13.78 -1.34 -2.93
N GLU A 91 -12.52 -1.23 -2.54
CA GLU A 91 -11.69 -0.03 -2.72
C GLU A 91 -11.69 0.50 -4.16
N LEU A 92 -11.56 -0.38 -5.16
CA LEU A 92 -11.53 0.04 -6.56
C LEU A 92 -12.85 0.68 -7.00
N ASP A 93 -13.98 0.21 -6.46
CA ASP A 93 -15.30 0.76 -6.78
C ASP A 93 -15.41 2.18 -6.20
N ARG A 94 -14.99 2.37 -4.93
CA ARG A 94 -14.90 3.71 -4.31
C ARG A 94 -14.00 4.66 -5.10
N ARG A 95 -12.82 4.22 -5.52
CA ARG A 95 -11.88 5.04 -6.31
C ARG A 95 -12.48 5.47 -7.65
N ILE A 96 -13.22 4.59 -8.34
CA ILE A 96 -13.93 4.95 -9.58
C ILE A 96 -15.01 6.00 -9.29
N LEU A 97 -15.78 5.85 -8.21
CA LEU A 97 -16.80 6.85 -7.84
C LEU A 97 -16.18 8.22 -7.56
N PHE A 98 -15.06 8.26 -6.82
CA PHE A 98 -14.34 9.52 -6.57
C PHE A 98 -13.85 10.18 -7.85
N LEU A 99 -13.25 9.41 -8.76
CA LEU A 99 -12.79 9.94 -10.04
C LEU A 99 -13.94 10.48 -10.89
N LEU A 100 -15.02 9.73 -11.02
CA LEU A 100 -16.19 10.17 -11.79
C LEU A 100 -16.85 11.40 -11.16
N ARG A 101 -16.85 11.52 -9.83
CA ARG A 101 -17.42 12.68 -9.15
C ARG A 101 -16.55 13.93 -9.32
N THR A 102 -15.23 13.79 -9.29
CA THR A 102 -14.29 14.92 -9.40
C THR A 102 -14.03 15.34 -10.84
N LYS A 103 -14.05 14.40 -11.80
CA LYS A 103 -13.69 14.65 -13.21
C LYS A 103 -14.86 14.56 -14.19
N GLY A 104 -16.01 14.06 -13.76
CA GLY A 104 -17.16 13.82 -14.63
C GLY A 104 -17.06 12.49 -15.36
N SER A 105 -17.68 12.43 -16.54
CA SER A 105 -17.75 11.21 -17.35
C SER A 105 -16.36 10.79 -17.88
N LEU A 106 -15.98 9.53 -17.68
CA LEU A 106 -14.69 9.00 -18.14
C LEU A 106 -14.87 7.69 -18.92
N VAL A 107 -14.10 7.51 -19.99
CA VAL A 107 -14.07 6.22 -20.69
C VAL A 107 -13.27 5.17 -19.89
N PRO A 108 -13.49 3.86 -20.10
CA PRO A 108 -12.80 2.82 -19.35
C PRO A 108 -11.26 2.86 -19.43
N ALA A 109 -10.71 3.40 -20.53
CA ALA A 109 -9.27 3.57 -20.70
C ALA A 109 -8.71 4.61 -19.72
N ASP A 110 -9.41 5.74 -19.55
CA ASP A 110 -9.02 6.82 -18.64
C ASP A 110 -9.14 6.37 -17.19
N LEU A 111 -10.22 5.65 -16.85
CA LEU A 111 -10.37 5.02 -15.53
C LEU A 111 -9.20 4.09 -15.21
N SER A 112 -8.83 3.22 -16.16
CA SER A 112 -7.71 2.27 -16.00
C SER A 112 -6.38 3.00 -15.79
N SER A 113 -6.13 4.05 -16.57
CA SER A 113 -4.93 4.89 -16.45
C SER A 113 -4.87 5.63 -15.11
N ALA A 114 -5.98 6.26 -14.71
CA ALA A 114 -6.08 7.08 -13.51
C ALA A 114 -5.93 6.26 -12.21
N VAL A 115 -6.53 5.07 -12.16
CA VAL A 115 -6.40 4.20 -10.97
C VAL A 115 -5.16 3.29 -10.99
N GLY A 116 -4.47 3.18 -12.13
CA GLY A 116 -3.26 2.38 -12.30
C GLY A 116 -3.48 0.88 -12.48
N VAL A 117 -4.72 0.44 -12.70
CA VAL A 117 -5.10 -1.00 -12.83
C VAL A 117 -5.37 -1.38 -14.28
N ASP A 118 -5.49 -2.68 -14.58
CA ASP A 118 -5.80 -3.13 -15.94
C ASP A 118 -7.29 -2.90 -16.34
N LYS A 119 -7.57 -2.89 -17.64
CA LYS A 119 -8.92 -2.67 -18.18
C LYS A 119 -9.92 -3.74 -17.74
N ALA A 120 -9.48 -4.98 -17.47
CA ALA A 120 -10.36 -6.04 -17.01
C ALA A 120 -10.78 -5.82 -15.55
N GLN A 121 -9.89 -5.35 -14.69
CA GLN A 121 -10.21 -4.92 -13.32
C GLN A 121 -11.22 -3.76 -13.33
N VAL A 122 -10.98 -2.72 -14.14
CA VAL A 122 -11.96 -1.62 -14.31
C VAL A 122 -13.29 -2.15 -14.83
N SER A 123 -13.28 -3.00 -15.86
CA SER A 123 -14.53 -3.55 -16.42
C SER A 123 -15.32 -4.36 -15.39
N ARG A 124 -14.65 -5.12 -14.51
CA ARG A 124 -15.32 -5.85 -13.42
C ARG A 124 -15.95 -4.91 -12.40
N SER A 125 -15.24 -3.86 -12.00
CA SER A 125 -15.76 -2.83 -11.11
C SER A 125 -16.93 -2.06 -11.72
N VAL A 126 -16.80 -1.59 -12.96
CA VAL A 126 -17.89 -0.89 -13.68
C VAL A 126 -19.11 -1.80 -13.82
N LYS A 127 -18.92 -3.10 -14.09
CA LYS A 127 -20.04 -4.06 -14.14
C LYS A 127 -20.80 -4.12 -12.81
N ARG A 128 -20.11 -4.26 -11.68
CA ARG A 128 -20.75 -4.24 -10.34
C ARG A 128 -21.47 -2.92 -10.07
N LEU A 129 -20.84 -1.79 -10.39
CA LEU A 129 -21.45 -0.47 -10.18
C LEU A 129 -22.69 -0.24 -11.06
N LEU A 130 -22.74 -0.81 -12.27
CA LEU A 130 -23.92 -0.82 -13.14
C LEU A 130 -25.05 -1.66 -12.52
N GLU A 131 -24.72 -2.85 -12.02
CA GLU A 131 -25.68 -3.74 -11.33
C GLU A 131 -26.29 -3.07 -10.09
N LEU A 132 -25.49 -2.30 -9.35
CA LEU A 132 -25.93 -1.50 -8.20
C LEU A 132 -26.69 -0.21 -8.58
N ARG A 133 -26.78 0.11 -9.88
CA ARG A 133 -27.37 1.33 -10.44
C ARG A 133 -26.75 2.60 -9.86
N ILE A 134 -25.43 2.57 -9.65
CA ILE A 134 -24.64 3.70 -9.14
C ILE A 134 -24.06 4.47 -10.33
N VAL A 135 -23.63 3.76 -11.36
CA VAL A 135 -23.16 4.34 -12.64
C VAL A 135 -24.07 3.91 -13.79
N GLU A 136 -23.95 4.61 -14.92
CA GLU A 136 -24.58 4.28 -16.18
C GLU A 136 -23.60 4.46 -17.35
N ARG A 137 -23.84 3.74 -18.45
CA ARG A 137 -23.14 3.89 -19.73
C ARG A 137 -24.02 3.35 -20.86
N GLU A 138 -23.92 3.93 -22.05
CA GLU A 138 -24.68 3.47 -23.22
C GLU A 138 -24.11 2.17 -23.81
N GLN A 139 -22.80 2.12 -24.04
CA GLN A 139 -22.11 0.97 -24.60
C GLN A 139 -20.86 0.63 -23.79
N ILE A 140 -20.27 -0.54 -24.05
CA ILE A 140 -19.10 -1.04 -23.29
C ILE A 140 -17.93 -0.06 -23.32
N ARG A 141 -17.73 0.65 -24.44
CA ARG A 141 -16.63 1.62 -24.63
C ARG A 141 -17.04 3.07 -24.38
N SER A 142 -18.33 3.33 -24.12
CA SER A 142 -18.83 4.68 -23.85
C SER A 142 -18.32 5.21 -22.50
N PRO A 143 -18.30 6.54 -22.32
CA PRO A 143 -18.05 7.14 -21.02
C PRO A 143 -18.98 6.57 -19.96
N VAL A 144 -18.41 6.29 -18.79
CA VAL A 144 -19.15 5.90 -17.59
C VAL A 144 -19.52 7.19 -16.86
N VAL A 145 -20.78 7.30 -16.43
CA VAL A 145 -21.32 8.48 -15.77
C VAL A 145 -21.94 8.06 -14.43
N LEU A 146 -21.89 8.93 -13.42
CA LEU A 146 -22.62 8.71 -12.18
C LEU A 146 -24.11 8.94 -12.42
N THR A 147 -24.95 8.03 -11.92
CA THR A 147 -26.38 8.30 -11.76
C THR A 147 -26.59 9.28 -10.60
N ARG A 148 -27.79 9.86 -10.45
CA ARG A 148 -28.14 10.68 -9.27
C ARG A 148 -27.88 9.96 -7.94
N LYS A 149 -28.16 8.65 -7.87
CA LYS A 149 -27.86 7.81 -6.69
C LYS A 149 -26.34 7.72 -6.47
N GLY A 150 -25.58 7.53 -7.55
CA GLY A 150 -24.13 7.48 -7.49
C GLY A 150 -23.48 8.78 -7.08
N GLU A 151 -23.99 9.92 -7.53
CA GLU A 151 -23.52 11.24 -7.08
C GLU A 151 -23.71 11.42 -5.58
N GLN A 152 -24.90 11.11 -5.06
CA GLN A 152 -25.18 11.22 -3.61
C GLN A 152 -24.27 10.32 -2.77
N LEU A 153 -24.04 9.09 -3.23
CA LEU A 153 -23.14 8.17 -2.58
C LEU A 153 -21.70 8.66 -2.64
N ALA A 154 -21.24 9.10 -3.82
CA ALA A 154 -19.90 9.65 -3.99
C ALA A 154 -19.67 10.86 -3.09
N ASP A 155 -20.62 11.79 -3.00
CA ASP A 155 -20.54 12.96 -2.12
C ASP A 155 -20.41 12.58 -0.65
N ARG A 156 -21.15 11.55 -0.21
CA ARG A 156 -21.04 11.05 1.17
C ARG A 156 -19.66 10.46 1.44
N LEU A 157 -19.19 9.60 0.55
CA LEU A 157 -17.89 8.95 0.68
C LEU A 157 -16.73 9.94 0.56
N LEU A 158 -16.87 11.00 -0.26
CA LEU A 158 -15.89 12.06 -0.40
C LEU A 158 -15.74 12.88 0.88
N ARG A 159 -16.84 13.16 1.60
CA ARG A 159 -16.75 13.82 2.92
C ARG A 159 -15.93 13.01 3.91
N LEU A 160 -16.15 11.69 3.95
CA LEU A 160 -15.34 10.79 4.78
C LEU A 160 -13.88 10.77 4.29
N ALA A 161 -13.66 10.73 2.98
CA ALA A 161 -12.33 10.81 2.39
C ALA A 161 -11.59 12.11 2.78
N ASP A 162 -12.29 13.23 2.85
CA ASP A 162 -11.72 14.54 3.22
C ASP A 162 -11.32 14.58 4.69
N LEU A 163 -12.16 14.06 5.59
CA LEU A 163 -11.83 13.93 7.01
C LEU A 163 -10.59 13.05 7.20
N ARG A 164 -10.57 11.89 6.53
CA ARG A 164 -9.42 10.99 6.57
C ARG A 164 -8.17 11.61 5.97
N ASN A 165 -8.29 12.35 4.88
CA ASN A 165 -7.17 13.02 4.25
C ASN A 165 -6.57 14.08 5.17
N ARG A 166 -7.40 14.85 5.89
CA ARG A 166 -6.93 15.82 6.90
C ARG A 166 -6.10 15.18 8.00
N GLU A 167 -6.52 14.02 8.49
CA GLU A 167 -5.74 13.25 9.46
C GLU A 167 -4.42 12.75 8.85
N LEU A 168 -4.44 12.26 7.61
CA LEU A 168 -3.24 11.76 6.93
C LEU A 168 -2.19 12.84 6.67
N ILE A 169 -2.63 14.08 6.37
CA ILE A 169 -1.73 15.22 6.10
C ILE A 169 -1.51 16.09 7.33
N PHE A 170 -1.90 15.64 8.53
CA PHE A 170 -1.66 16.38 9.76
C PHE A 170 -0.17 16.69 9.92
N ASP A 171 0.18 17.90 10.35
CA ASP A 171 1.57 18.39 10.48
C ASP A 171 2.36 18.46 9.14
N VAL A 172 1.67 18.43 8.00
CA VAL A 172 2.24 18.70 6.67
C VAL A 172 1.74 20.06 6.17
N GLY A 173 2.65 21.00 5.93
CA GLY A 173 2.29 22.35 5.45
C GLY A 173 1.85 22.36 3.97
N ASP A 174 1.16 23.42 3.54
CA ASP A 174 0.66 23.54 2.16
C ASP A 174 1.81 23.53 1.12
N ASP A 175 2.88 24.29 1.36
CA ASP A 175 4.07 24.31 0.49
C ASP A 175 4.75 22.93 0.43
N GLU A 176 4.75 22.21 1.55
CA GLU A 176 5.31 20.86 1.65
C GLU A 176 4.46 19.87 0.85
N LEU A 177 3.12 19.97 0.94
CA LEU A 177 2.20 19.17 0.15
C LEU A 177 2.31 19.46 -1.35
N GLU A 178 2.43 20.72 -1.75
CA GLU A 178 2.60 21.09 -3.16
C GLU A 178 3.87 20.46 -3.75
N GLN A 179 5.00 20.57 -3.05
CA GLN A 179 6.26 19.94 -3.46
C GLN A 179 6.17 18.41 -3.48
N PHE A 180 5.45 17.83 -2.52
CA PHE A 180 5.23 16.39 -2.46
C PHE A 180 4.41 15.89 -3.65
N PHE A 181 3.31 16.57 -4.01
CA PHE A 181 2.53 16.23 -5.21
C PHE A 181 3.33 16.41 -6.50
N ALA A 182 4.12 17.48 -6.61
CA ALA A 182 5.01 17.68 -7.76
C ALA A 182 6.00 16.51 -7.92
N THR A 183 6.59 16.06 -6.82
CA THR A 183 7.48 14.89 -6.81
C THR A 183 6.73 13.61 -7.22
N ILE A 184 5.52 13.38 -6.70
CA ILE A 184 4.70 12.21 -7.10
C ILE A 184 4.40 12.25 -8.60
N GLU A 185 4.12 13.41 -9.19
CA GLU A 185 3.85 13.52 -10.63
C GLU A 185 5.05 13.14 -11.49
N VAL A 186 6.26 13.57 -11.08
CA VAL A 186 7.51 13.16 -11.72
C VAL A 186 7.67 11.64 -11.65
N LEU A 187 7.49 11.05 -10.46
CA LEU A 187 7.59 9.61 -10.25
C LEU A 187 6.51 8.82 -11.00
N LEU A 188 5.28 9.33 -11.08
CA LEU A 188 4.17 8.75 -11.83
C LEU A 188 4.47 8.72 -13.33
N LYS A 189 4.95 9.83 -13.89
CA LYS A 189 5.34 9.89 -15.30
C LYS A 189 6.43 8.86 -15.62
N ARG A 190 7.46 8.76 -14.78
CA ARG A 190 8.55 7.78 -14.95
C ARG A 190 8.07 6.34 -14.79
N SER A 191 7.26 6.06 -13.79
CA SER A 191 6.76 4.71 -13.52
C SER A 191 5.85 4.19 -14.63
N ALA A 192 5.01 5.06 -15.20
CA ALA A 192 4.21 4.74 -16.37
C ALA A 192 5.09 4.48 -17.61
N ALA A 193 6.10 5.32 -17.86
CA ALA A 193 7.03 5.11 -18.95
C ALA A 193 7.80 3.78 -18.81
N LEU A 194 8.29 3.48 -17.60
CA LEU A 194 8.97 2.22 -17.29
C LEU A 194 8.05 1.00 -17.47
N TYR A 195 6.78 1.12 -17.09
CA TYR A 195 5.79 0.08 -17.32
C TYR A 195 5.59 -0.21 -18.80
N GLU A 196 5.41 0.81 -19.64
CA GLU A 196 5.25 0.61 -21.09
C GLU A 196 6.51 0.02 -21.73
N GLN A 197 7.71 0.43 -21.28
CA GLN A 197 8.97 -0.16 -21.73
C GLN A 197 9.06 -1.66 -21.40
N GLU A 198 8.77 -2.05 -20.16
CA GLU A 198 8.79 -3.47 -19.76
C GLU A 198 7.71 -4.28 -20.49
N ARG A 199 6.54 -3.68 -20.75
CA ARG A 199 5.48 -4.31 -21.53
C ARG A 199 5.90 -4.54 -22.98
N ALA A 200 6.52 -3.55 -23.61
CA ALA A 200 7.05 -3.69 -24.98
C ALA A 200 8.10 -4.80 -25.07
N ARG A 201 9.01 -4.89 -24.08
CA ARG A 201 10.01 -5.96 -23.98
C ARG A 201 9.39 -7.34 -23.79
N ALA A 202 8.34 -7.45 -22.97
CA ALA A 202 7.62 -8.70 -22.77
C ALA A 202 6.95 -9.18 -24.06
N ASN A 203 6.23 -8.28 -24.75
CA ASN A 203 5.55 -8.60 -26.00
C ASN A 203 6.53 -9.00 -27.12
N ALA A 204 7.69 -8.34 -27.22
CA ALA A 204 8.71 -8.67 -28.21
C ALA A 204 9.28 -10.10 -28.04
N ARG A 205 9.29 -10.63 -26.82
CA ARG A 205 9.69 -12.03 -26.55
C ARG A 205 8.60 -13.05 -26.90
N ASP A 206 7.33 -12.67 -26.77
CA ASP A 206 6.18 -13.54 -27.05
C ASP A 206 5.78 -13.56 -28.55
N SER A 207 6.29 -12.61 -29.36
CA SER A 207 5.94 -12.44 -30.79
C SER A 207 6.53 -13.50 -31.75
N GLY A 208 6.86 -14.70 -31.26
CA GLY A 208 6.92 -15.91 -32.09
C GLY A 208 5.53 -16.41 -32.53
N GLU A 209 4.46 -15.89 -31.92
CA GLU A 209 3.08 -16.01 -32.41
C GLU A 209 2.49 -14.60 -32.59
N ALA A 210 1.97 -14.34 -33.79
CA ALA A 210 1.35 -13.08 -34.14
C ALA A 210 0.02 -12.89 -33.40
N ILE A 211 0.07 -12.19 -32.26
CA ILE A 211 -1.12 -11.61 -31.64
C ILE A 211 -1.26 -10.18 -32.18
N ASP A 212 -2.42 -9.85 -32.71
CA ASP A 212 -2.77 -8.55 -33.29
C ASP A 212 -2.52 -7.38 -32.29
N LEU A 213 -1.43 -6.64 -32.53
CA LEU A 213 -0.91 -5.58 -31.66
C LEU A 213 -1.48 -4.18 -31.97
N THR A 214 -2.54 -4.07 -32.78
CA THR A 214 -3.03 -2.75 -33.23
C THR A 214 -3.85 -1.94 -32.22
N GLN A 215 -4.13 -2.43 -31.00
CA GLN A 215 -5.14 -1.78 -30.12
C GLN A 215 -4.68 -1.27 -28.75
N THR A 216 -3.37 -1.20 -28.45
CA THR A 216 -2.94 -0.71 -27.11
C THR A 216 -1.72 0.20 -27.08
N GLN A 217 -1.53 1.02 -28.12
CA GLN A 217 -0.62 2.16 -27.98
C GLN A 217 -1.35 3.27 -27.23
N ARG A 218 -0.91 3.53 -26.00
CA ARG A 218 -1.04 4.86 -25.39
C ARG A 218 -0.34 5.81 -26.35
N ARG A 219 -0.98 6.91 -26.78
CA ARG A 219 -0.20 8.04 -27.31
C ARG A 219 0.69 8.46 -26.14
N GLY A 220 2.01 8.37 -26.30
CA GLY A 220 3.00 8.47 -25.21
C GLY A 220 2.99 9.77 -24.40
N ASP A 221 2.03 10.66 -24.66
CA ASP A 221 1.90 12.01 -24.10
C ASP A 221 0.62 12.21 -23.26
N GLU A 222 -0.25 11.21 -23.12
CA GLU A 222 -1.50 11.38 -22.38
C GLU A 222 -1.25 11.31 -20.86
N ALA A 223 -1.28 12.48 -20.22
CA ALA A 223 -1.02 12.67 -18.79
C ALA A 223 -1.88 11.73 -17.93
N ILE A 224 -1.26 11.08 -16.94
CA ILE A 224 -2.02 10.34 -15.92
C ILE A 224 -2.89 11.35 -15.20
N LEU A 225 -4.20 11.08 -15.14
CA LEU A 225 -5.12 11.89 -14.35
C LEU A 225 -4.80 11.70 -12.87
N VAL A 226 -4.19 12.72 -12.27
CA VAL A 226 -3.86 12.75 -10.84
C VAL A 226 -4.96 13.49 -10.09
N ASP A 227 -5.53 12.83 -9.08
CA ASP A 227 -6.37 13.51 -8.10
C ASP A 227 -5.48 14.15 -7.03
N ARG A 228 -5.28 15.47 -7.13
CA ARG A 228 -4.49 16.26 -6.16
C ARG A 228 -5.28 16.60 -4.90
N ALA A 229 -6.59 16.32 -4.85
CA ALA A 229 -7.38 16.68 -3.68
C ALA A 229 -7.04 15.82 -2.46
N ARG A 230 -6.52 14.60 -2.66
CA ARG A 230 -6.30 13.61 -1.60
C ARG A 230 -5.03 12.81 -1.84
N ILE A 231 -4.26 12.58 -0.77
CA ILE A 231 -2.92 11.98 -0.86
C ILE A 231 -2.92 10.49 -1.23
N MET A 232 -3.96 9.76 -0.81
CA MET A 232 -4.03 8.31 -0.97
C MET A 232 -4.14 7.88 -2.44
N SER A 233 -4.96 8.57 -3.24
CA SER A 233 -5.20 8.22 -4.64
C SER A 233 -3.92 8.20 -5.49
N PRO A 234 -3.10 9.27 -5.52
CA PRO A 234 -1.88 9.27 -6.31
C PRO A 234 -0.82 8.31 -5.78
N LEU A 235 -0.72 8.09 -4.47
CA LEU A 235 0.18 7.08 -3.90
C LEU A 235 -0.23 5.66 -4.32
N LEU A 236 -1.52 5.33 -4.30
CA LEU A 236 -2.04 4.04 -4.80
C LEU A 236 -1.74 3.84 -6.28
N THR A 237 -1.98 4.87 -7.11
CA THR A 237 -1.68 4.82 -8.54
C THR A 237 -0.17 4.65 -8.77
N LEU A 238 0.68 5.34 -8.02
CA LEU A 238 2.13 5.20 -8.10
C LEU A 238 2.59 3.78 -7.75
N SER A 239 2.11 3.24 -6.63
CA SER A 239 2.39 1.88 -6.19
C SER A 239 1.92 0.83 -7.20
N ALA A 240 0.78 1.05 -7.86
CA ALA A 240 0.28 0.17 -8.91
C ALA A 240 1.23 0.12 -10.13
N TYR A 241 1.71 1.27 -10.61
CA TYR A 241 2.67 1.32 -11.71
C TYR A 241 4.04 0.72 -11.32
N PHE A 242 4.52 0.96 -10.09
CA PHE A 242 5.73 0.32 -9.57
C PHE A 242 5.59 -1.21 -9.55
N SER A 243 4.49 -1.72 -9.01
CA SER A 243 4.23 -3.15 -8.88
C SER A 243 4.12 -3.84 -10.24
N ARG A 244 3.38 -3.24 -11.18
CA ARG A 244 3.18 -3.81 -12.53
C ARG A 244 4.47 -3.84 -13.35
N SER A 245 5.24 -2.75 -13.32
CA SER A 245 6.53 -2.72 -14.02
C SER A 245 7.56 -3.62 -13.34
N GLY A 246 7.52 -3.77 -12.01
CA GLY A 246 8.36 -4.69 -11.25
C GLY A 246 8.07 -6.15 -11.59
N ALA A 247 6.78 -6.52 -11.61
CA ALA A 247 6.33 -7.86 -11.99
C ALA A 247 6.86 -8.28 -13.37
N LEU A 248 6.81 -7.38 -14.36
CA LEU A 248 7.33 -7.65 -15.71
C LEU A 248 8.86 -7.76 -15.71
N ALA A 249 9.56 -6.86 -15.01
CA ALA A 249 11.01 -6.89 -14.92
C ALA A 249 11.53 -8.17 -14.23
N PHE A 250 10.92 -8.56 -13.09
CA PHE A 250 11.27 -9.78 -12.38
C PHE A 250 10.98 -11.03 -13.19
N LYS A 251 9.82 -11.08 -13.88
CA LYS A 251 9.53 -12.18 -14.81
C LYS A 251 10.57 -12.25 -15.92
N ARG A 252 11.00 -11.11 -16.47
CA ARG A 252 12.00 -11.03 -17.54
C ARG A 252 13.38 -11.48 -17.10
N SER A 253 13.80 -11.14 -15.87
CA SER A 253 15.14 -11.46 -15.34
C SER A 253 15.21 -12.87 -14.75
N THR A 254 14.16 -13.35 -14.07
CA THR A 254 14.18 -14.63 -13.34
C THR A 254 13.35 -15.75 -13.97
N GLY A 255 12.44 -15.43 -14.89
CA GLY A 255 11.44 -16.37 -15.41
C GLY A 255 10.34 -16.72 -14.40
N LEU A 256 10.34 -16.14 -13.20
CA LEU A 256 9.33 -16.38 -12.17
C LEU A 256 8.06 -15.56 -12.44
N SER A 257 6.90 -16.11 -12.09
CA SER A 257 5.69 -15.29 -11.96
C SER A 257 5.89 -14.22 -10.87
N ASN A 258 5.05 -13.17 -10.90
CA ASN A 258 5.11 -12.11 -9.88
C ASN A 258 5.00 -12.66 -8.45
N PHE A 259 4.10 -13.62 -8.24
CA PHE A 259 3.89 -14.19 -6.91
C PHE A 259 5.02 -15.14 -6.50
N GLU A 260 5.57 -15.93 -7.43
CA GLU A 260 6.75 -16.76 -7.18
C GLU A 260 7.97 -15.90 -6.81
N ALA A 261 8.22 -14.81 -7.54
CA ALA A 261 9.30 -13.88 -7.25
C ALA A 261 9.14 -13.25 -5.86
N TRP A 262 7.92 -12.89 -5.47
CA TRP A 262 7.66 -12.35 -4.13
C TRP A 262 7.86 -13.38 -3.02
N VAL A 263 7.38 -14.62 -3.20
CA VAL A 263 7.61 -15.70 -2.23
C VAL A 263 9.10 -15.99 -2.06
N LEU A 264 9.85 -16.03 -3.16
CA LEU A 264 11.30 -16.22 -3.11
C LEU A 264 12.01 -15.03 -2.42
N ASN A 265 11.55 -13.79 -2.67
CA ASN A 265 12.05 -12.60 -2.00
C ASN A 265 11.90 -12.67 -0.48
N GLU A 266 10.71 -13.03 0.02
CA GLU A 266 10.47 -13.13 1.47
C GLU A 266 11.29 -14.26 2.11
N ILE A 267 11.40 -15.41 1.44
CA ILE A 267 12.21 -16.52 1.93
C ILE A 267 13.70 -16.14 1.95
N GLY A 268 14.22 -15.49 0.91
CA GLY A 268 15.62 -15.07 0.86
C GLY A 268 15.95 -13.98 1.88
N ARG A 269 15.06 -13.01 2.07
CA ARG A 269 15.23 -11.88 3.00
C ARG A 269 15.29 -12.31 4.47
N ALA A 270 14.47 -13.29 4.85
CA ALA A 270 14.34 -13.74 6.24
C ALA A 270 14.77 -15.20 6.42
N SER A 271 15.70 -15.68 5.59
CA SER A 271 16.18 -17.06 5.61
C SER A 271 16.95 -17.35 6.92
N PRO A 272 16.66 -18.45 7.63
CA PRO A 272 15.58 -19.39 7.40
C PRO A 272 14.24 -18.92 8.01
N ILE A 273 13.15 -18.93 7.23
CA ILE A 273 11.82 -18.44 7.63
C ILE A 273 10.85 -19.59 7.95
N ASP A 274 10.04 -19.49 9.01
CA ASP A 274 8.98 -20.49 9.28
C ASP A 274 7.67 -20.19 8.53
N TRP A 275 6.78 -21.19 8.47
CA TRP A 275 5.51 -21.07 7.75
C TRP A 275 4.59 -19.96 8.28
N PRO A 276 4.30 -19.84 9.60
CA PRO A 276 3.48 -18.75 10.12
C PRO A 276 4.01 -17.36 9.72
N THR A 277 5.31 -17.15 9.89
CA THR A 277 5.97 -15.87 9.57
C THR A 277 5.90 -15.57 8.08
N LEU A 278 6.17 -16.57 7.22
CA LEU A 278 6.06 -16.44 5.78
C LEU A 278 4.63 -16.10 5.35
N THR A 279 3.62 -16.81 5.88
CA THR A 279 2.22 -16.53 5.50
C THR A 279 1.73 -15.17 5.96
N SER A 280 2.19 -14.71 7.12
CA SER A 280 1.93 -13.36 7.62
C SER A 280 2.55 -12.31 6.68
N ALA A 281 3.81 -12.49 6.29
CA ALA A 281 4.51 -11.60 5.36
C ALA A 281 3.87 -11.57 3.96
N LEU A 282 3.35 -12.71 3.48
CA LEU A 282 2.73 -12.83 2.16
C LEU A 282 1.29 -12.29 2.09
N GLN A 283 0.64 -11.97 3.22
CA GLN A 283 -0.72 -11.37 3.26
C GLN A 283 -1.70 -11.95 2.21
N ARG A 284 -1.66 -13.27 2.02
CA ARG A 284 -2.38 -14.02 0.99
C ARG A 284 -2.98 -15.28 1.59
N ASP A 285 -3.93 -15.87 0.89
CA ASP A 285 -4.55 -17.10 1.37
C ASP A 285 -3.52 -18.24 1.47
N HIS A 286 -3.65 -19.04 2.53
CA HIS A 286 -2.73 -20.14 2.83
C HIS A 286 -2.64 -21.18 1.69
N SER A 287 -3.70 -21.33 0.89
CA SER A 287 -3.73 -22.29 -0.23
C SER A 287 -2.88 -21.84 -1.40
N GLN A 288 -2.95 -20.57 -1.80
CA GLN A 288 -2.14 -19.98 -2.86
C GLN A 288 -0.66 -19.92 -2.44
N ALA A 289 -0.39 -19.48 -1.20
CA ALA A 289 0.97 -19.49 -0.64
C ALA A 289 1.56 -20.92 -0.65
N GLY A 290 0.78 -21.92 -0.21
CA GLY A 290 1.24 -23.30 -0.13
C GLY A 290 1.55 -23.92 -1.50
N ARG A 291 0.67 -23.67 -2.49
CA ARG A 291 0.90 -24.10 -3.87
C ARG A 291 2.17 -23.50 -4.48
N THR A 292 2.43 -22.23 -4.18
CA THR A 292 3.59 -21.51 -4.73
C THR A 292 4.89 -21.97 -4.08
N VAL A 293 4.91 -22.14 -2.76
CA VAL A 293 6.04 -22.74 -2.05
C VAL A 293 6.33 -24.15 -2.58
N LYS A 294 5.30 -24.98 -2.78
CA LYS A 294 5.47 -26.30 -3.39
C LYS A 294 6.10 -26.20 -4.79
N ALA A 295 5.59 -25.33 -5.66
CA ALA A 295 6.13 -25.15 -7.01
C ALA A 295 7.60 -24.70 -7.01
N LEU A 296 7.99 -23.81 -6.08
CA LEU A 296 9.38 -23.38 -5.92
C LEU A 296 10.28 -24.52 -5.38
N MET A 297 9.78 -25.38 -4.49
CA MET A 297 10.49 -26.58 -4.03
C MET A 297 10.66 -27.60 -5.15
N ASP A 298 9.60 -27.87 -5.92
CA ASP A 298 9.61 -28.82 -7.04
C ASP A 298 10.59 -28.38 -8.13
N ARG A 299 10.80 -27.06 -8.29
CA ARG A 299 11.81 -26.45 -9.18
C ARG A 299 13.23 -26.39 -8.58
N GLY A 300 13.42 -26.86 -7.35
CA GLY A 300 14.71 -26.83 -6.66
C GLY A 300 15.21 -25.43 -6.30
N LEU A 301 14.30 -24.44 -6.20
CA LEU A 301 14.65 -23.04 -5.87
C LEU A 301 14.64 -22.80 -4.35
N ILE A 302 13.82 -23.53 -3.62
CA ILE A 302 13.79 -23.45 -2.16
C ILE A 302 13.87 -24.85 -1.56
N ALA A 303 14.49 -24.93 -0.38
CA ALA A 303 14.54 -26.12 0.44
C ALA A 303 13.81 -25.86 1.76
N ARG A 304 13.45 -26.96 2.44
CA ARG A 304 12.71 -26.94 3.69
C ARG A 304 13.33 -27.90 4.67
N ASP A 305 13.64 -27.42 5.86
CA ASP A 305 14.00 -28.27 6.99
C ASP A 305 12.75 -28.78 7.72
N GLY A 306 12.74 -30.06 8.07
CA GLY A 306 11.70 -30.70 8.88
C GLY A 306 11.27 -32.06 8.35
N ARG A 307 10.89 -32.98 9.25
CA ARG A 307 10.43 -34.33 8.87
C ARG A 307 9.13 -34.26 8.07
N PRO A 308 8.92 -35.18 7.08
CA PRO A 308 7.65 -35.31 6.38
C PRO A 308 6.49 -35.40 7.38
N GLY A 309 5.49 -34.53 7.22
CA GLY A 309 4.27 -34.54 8.05
C GLY A 309 4.20 -33.49 9.19
N ARG A 310 5.29 -32.80 9.57
CA ARG A 310 5.18 -31.66 10.51
C ARG A 310 4.86 -30.37 9.74
N ARG A 311 3.79 -29.67 10.15
CA ARG A 311 3.31 -28.40 9.55
C ARG A 311 4.26 -27.21 9.72
N HIS A 312 5.35 -27.36 10.48
CA HIS A 312 6.31 -26.31 10.81
C HIS A 312 7.70 -26.68 10.30
N GLY A 313 7.99 -26.37 9.04
CA GLY A 313 9.36 -26.41 8.53
C GLY A 313 9.88 -25.00 8.30
N LYS A 314 11.20 -24.87 8.33
CA LYS A 314 11.88 -23.62 7.98
C LYS A 314 12.29 -23.67 6.52
N PHE A 315 12.01 -22.61 5.78
CA PHE A 315 12.32 -22.48 4.36
C PHE A 315 13.56 -21.62 4.16
N TYR A 316 14.38 -21.98 3.18
CA TYR A 316 15.57 -21.26 2.77
C TYR A 316 15.79 -21.44 1.27
N PRO A 317 16.44 -20.48 0.59
CA PRO A 317 16.80 -20.64 -0.81
C PRO A 317 17.86 -21.73 -0.98
N THR A 318 17.78 -22.49 -2.06
CA THR A 318 18.90 -23.33 -2.54
C THR A 318 19.99 -22.44 -3.16
N PRO A 319 21.17 -22.95 -3.57
CA PRO A 319 22.15 -22.13 -4.30
C PRO A 319 21.57 -21.46 -5.55
N GLU A 320 20.71 -22.16 -6.27
CA GLU A 320 19.99 -21.61 -7.43
C GLU A 320 18.92 -20.57 -7.01
N GLY A 321 18.16 -20.85 -5.96
CA GLY A 321 17.23 -19.86 -5.39
C GLY A 321 17.92 -18.60 -4.90
N GLN A 322 19.11 -18.73 -4.32
CA GLN A 322 19.91 -17.61 -3.83
C GLN A 322 20.38 -16.74 -4.99
N ARG A 323 20.79 -17.36 -6.11
CA ARG A 323 21.12 -16.65 -7.35
C ARG A 323 19.94 -15.83 -7.86
N LEU A 324 18.75 -16.43 -7.94
CA LEU A 324 17.55 -15.72 -8.39
C LEU A 324 17.11 -14.63 -7.40
N TYR A 325 17.25 -14.87 -6.10
CA TYR A 325 17.00 -13.86 -5.07
C TYR A 325 17.93 -12.65 -5.24
N ASN A 326 19.23 -12.87 -5.42
CA ASN A 326 20.20 -11.79 -5.66
C ASN A 326 19.83 -11.00 -6.92
N LEU A 327 19.42 -11.68 -8.00
CA LEU A 327 18.96 -11.02 -9.22
C LEU A 327 17.70 -10.17 -9.00
N ILE A 328 16.77 -10.61 -8.13
CA ILE A 328 15.62 -9.80 -7.70
C ILE A 328 16.06 -8.56 -6.94
N GLN A 329 17.04 -8.68 -6.02
CA GLN A 329 17.57 -7.53 -5.28
C GLN A 329 18.25 -6.53 -6.23
N GLU A 330 19.14 -6.99 -7.10
CA GLU A 330 19.83 -6.17 -8.11
C GLU A 330 18.82 -5.45 -9.00
N THR A 331 17.85 -6.18 -9.55
CA THR A 331 16.78 -5.60 -10.38
C THR A 331 15.98 -4.56 -9.59
N SER A 332 15.72 -4.79 -8.30
CA SER A 332 14.98 -3.85 -7.45
C SER A 332 15.76 -2.55 -7.19
N VAL A 333 17.06 -2.66 -6.93
CA VAL A 333 17.97 -1.52 -6.74
C VAL A 333 18.07 -0.70 -8.03
N GLU A 334 18.37 -1.32 -9.16
CA GLU A 334 18.47 -0.63 -10.47
C GLU A 334 17.19 0.14 -10.79
N ARG A 335 16.03 -0.49 -10.56
CA ARG A 335 14.72 0.13 -10.78
C ARG A 335 14.47 1.29 -9.83
N SER A 336 14.82 1.14 -8.55
CA SER A 336 14.70 2.21 -7.57
C SER A 336 15.56 3.41 -7.94
N SER A 337 16.83 3.16 -8.28
CA SER A 337 17.75 4.19 -8.78
C SER A 337 17.20 4.89 -10.03
N PHE A 338 16.68 4.14 -11.01
CA PHE A 338 16.07 4.72 -12.20
C PHE A 338 14.86 5.59 -11.89
N LEU A 339 13.97 5.15 -10.99
CA LEU A 339 12.75 5.86 -10.64
C LEU A 339 13.07 7.16 -9.88
N MET A 340 14.03 7.12 -8.98
CA MET A 340 14.43 8.27 -8.14
C MET A 340 15.46 9.19 -8.81
N ALA A 341 16.01 8.82 -9.97
CA ALA A 341 17.12 9.54 -10.62
C ALA A 341 16.86 11.03 -10.91
N PRO A 342 15.65 11.48 -11.30
CA PRO A 342 15.44 12.90 -11.57
C PRO A 342 15.30 13.78 -10.33
N LEU A 343 15.12 13.18 -9.16
CA LEU A 343 15.03 13.92 -7.93
C LEU A 343 16.45 14.25 -7.46
N GLY A 344 16.75 15.54 -7.33
CA GLY A 344 17.98 16.00 -6.68
C GLY A 344 18.04 15.51 -5.23
N GLU A 345 19.22 15.55 -4.61
CA GLU A 345 19.39 15.09 -3.23
C GLU A 345 18.48 15.84 -2.24
N GLU A 346 18.41 17.16 -2.37
CA GLU A 346 17.59 18.02 -1.50
C GLU A 346 16.08 17.75 -1.69
N GLU A 347 15.63 17.59 -2.93
CA GLU A 347 14.24 17.27 -3.27
C GLU A 347 13.85 15.88 -2.73
N ARG A 348 14.76 14.90 -2.88
CA ARG A 348 14.57 13.55 -2.33
C ARG A 348 14.47 13.58 -0.81
N ASN A 349 15.33 14.33 -0.13
CA ASN A 349 15.31 14.44 1.33
C ASN A 349 14.01 15.08 1.83
N ARG A 350 13.55 16.16 1.18
CA ARG A 350 12.24 16.76 1.49
C ARG A 350 11.09 15.79 1.27
N PHE A 351 11.05 15.13 0.11
CA PHE A 351 10.01 14.15 -0.21
C PHE A 351 9.94 13.02 0.82
N LEU A 352 11.09 12.47 1.22
CA LEU A 352 11.15 11.40 2.23
C LEU A 352 10.74 11.90 3.62
N ALA A 353 11.13 13.12 4.00
CA ALA A 353 10.69 13.72 5.26
C ALA A 353 9.16 13.87 5.33
N THR A 354 8.53 14.38 4.26
CA THR A 354 7.07 14.45 4.17
C THR A 354 6.43 13.06 4.17
N PHE A 355 7.01 12.11 3.43
CA PHE A 355 6.55 10.72 3.42
C PHE A 355 6.57 10.09 4.82
N ASP A 356 7.59 10.40 5.63
CA ASP A 356 7.67 9.94 7.02
C ASP A 356 6.58 10.54 7.92
N LYS A 357 6.18 11.79 7.71
CA LYS A 357 5.01 12.37 8.38
C LYS A 357 3.73 11.60 8.01
N LEU A 358 3.52 11.36 6.72
CA LEU A 358 2.36 10.58 6.23
C LEU A 358 2.35 9.16 6.79
N ARG A 359 3.53 8.52 6.92
CA ARG A 359 3.68 7.19 7.53
C ARG A 359 3.24 7.19 8.98
N ARG A 360 3.70 8.15 9.79
CA ARG A 360 3.29 8.29 11.19
C ARG A 360 1.78 8.50 11.30
N ASN A 361 1.22 9.37 10.47
CA ASN A 361 -0.22 9.65 10.47
C ASN A 361 -1.05 8.43 10.04
N ALA A 362 -0.58 7.65 9.06
CA ALA A 362 -1.25 6.43 8.63
C ALA A 362 -1.28 5.35 9.74
N VAL A 363 -0.22 5.24 10.53
CA VAL A 363 -0.19 4.37 11.72
C VAL A 363 -1.22 4.85 12.74
N ALA A 364 -1.18 6.12 13.12
CA ALA A 364 -2.13 6.69 14.10
C ALA A 364 -3.59 6.54 13.65
N GLN A 365 -3.87 6.78 12.37
CA GLN A 365 -5.20 6.61 11.79
C GLN A 365 -5.66 5.15 11.82
N LEU A 366 -4.78 4.17 11.55
CA LEU A 366 -5.13 2.76 11.64
C LEU A 366 -5.45 2.33 13.07
N GLU A 367 -4.59 2.69 14.03
CA GLU A 367 -4.82 2.34 15.44
C GLU A 367 -6.12 2.96 15.97
N ARG A 368 -6.45 4.19 15.57
CA ARG A 368 -7.77 4.80 15.88
C ARG A 368 -8.92 3.96 15.34
N GLU A 369 -8.85 3.52 14.08
CA GLU A 369 -9.95 2.76 13.48
C GLU A 369 -10.12 1.37 14.09
N ARG A 370 -9.02 0.72 14.49
CA ARG A 370 -9.06 -0.55 15.22
C ARG A 370 -9.69 -0.41 16.60
N ALA A 371 -9.30 0.63 17.35
CA ALA A 371 -9.91 0.92 18.65
C ALA A 371 -11.42 1.19 18.54
N LEU A 372 -11.88 1.86 17.48
CA LEU A 372 -13.31 2.05 17.22
C LEU A 372 -14.02 0.73 16.87
N GLU A 373 -13.39 -0.13 16.08
CA GLU A 373 -13.96 -1.44 15.75
C GLU A 373 -14.09 -2.35 16.97
N GLU A 374 -13.13 -2.30 17.91
CA GLU A 374 -13.21 -3.02 19.18
C GLU A 374 -14.39 -2.52 20.03
N LEU A 375 -14.59 -1.21 20.12
CA LEU A 375 -15.72 -0.61 20.83
C LEU A 375 -17.08 -0.95 20.21
N ASP A 376 -17.16 -1.15 18.89
CA ASP A 376 -18.40 -1.54 18.20
C ASP A 376 -18.75 -3.03 18.41
N ARG A 377 -17.80 -3.85 18.91
CA ARG A 377 -17.98 -5.29 19.16
C ARG A 377 -18.39 -5.63 20.60
N ASP A 378 -18.14 -4.73 21.55
CA ASP A 378 -18.55 -4.81 22.96
C ASP A 378 -19.93 -4.17 23.19
#